data_AF-A0A8S1AX92-F1
#
_entry.id   AF-A0A8S1AX92-F1
#
_cell.length_a   1.000
_cell.length_b   1.000
_cell.length_c   1.000
_cell.angle_alpha   90.00
_cell.angle_beta   90.00
_cell.angle_gamma   90.00
#
_symmetry.space_group_name_H-M   'P 1'
#
loop_
_entity.id
_entity.type
_entity.pdbx_description
1 polymer ?
#
loop_
_entity_poly.entity_id
_entity_poly.type
_entity_poly.pdbx_seq_one_letter_code
_entity_poly.pdbx_strand_id
1 'polypeptide(L)'
;MCMGRGKLLQGQRLALIFLCKAYRTVSTEALPVLAGVLPVDLEVQRRAAMYYSRQQNMECDFLGARDRGKITRLLQQQPDVYNDLIDEWQQRWDESSKGRHLYQFFPSVRERLSKI
;
A
#
# COMPACT_ATOMS: atom_id res chain seq x y z
N MET A 1 -15.41 0.54 15.01
CA MET A 1 -14.29 1.49 15.22
C MET A 1 -13.38 1.45 14.01
N CYS A 2 -13.46 2.43 13.11
CA CYS A 2 -12.68 2.44 11.87
C CYS A 2 -11.22 2.80 12.21
N MET A 3 -10.28 1.85 12.09
CA MET A 3 -8.86 2.13 12.25
C MET A 3 -8.37 3.02 11.10
N GLY A 4 -7.99 4.26 11.39
CA GLY A 4 -7.43 5.18 10.40
C GLY A 4 -6.05 4.73 9.89
N ARG A 5 -5.70 5.09 8.64
CA ARG A 5 -4.45 4.74 7.93
C ARG A 5 -3.19 4.80 8.80
N GLY A 6 -3.04 5.84 9.63
CA GLY A 6 -1.88 6.00 10.52
C GLY A 6 -1.71 4.87 11.53
N LYS A 7 -2.81 4.33 12.08
CA LYS A 7 -2.75 3.23 13.07
C LYS A 7 -2.34 1.90 12.43
N LEU A 8 -2.77 1.65 11.19
CA LEU A 8 -2.39 0.46 10.43
C LEU A 8 -0.88 0.44 10.16
N LEU A 9 -0.35 1.55 9.64
CA LEU A 9 1.08 1.70 9.37
C LEU A 9 1.93 1.64 10.65
N GLN A 10 1.42 2.17 11.76
CA GLN A 10 2.11 2.10 13.05
C GLN A 10 2.21 0.66 13.60
N GLY A 11 1.20 -0.17 13.37
CA GLY A 11 1.26 -1.60 13.69
C GLY A 11 2.30 -2.34 12.83
N GLN A 12 2.23 -2.14 11.50
CA GLN A 12 3.18 -2.75 10.55
C GLN A 12 4.63 -2.35 10.87
N ARG A 13 4.85 -1.09 11.25
CA ARG A 13 6.16 -0.55 11.61
C ARG A 13 6.89 -1.41 12.64
N LEU A 14 6.21 -1.85 13.70
CA LEU A 14 6.84 -2.62 14.77
C LEU A 14 7.32 -3.99 14.25
N ALA A 15 6.52 -4.64 13.41
CA ALA A 15 6.89 -5.90 12.79
C ALA A 15 8.08 -5.73 11.82
N LEU A 16 8.10 -4.67 11.02
CA LEU A 16 9.19 -4.42 10.05
C LEU A 16 10.50 -4.01 10.74
N ILE A 17 10.45 -3.23 11.82
CA ILE A 17 11.63 -2.94 12.65
C ILE A 17 12.26 -4.25 13.16
N PHE A 18 11.42 -5.17 13.65
CA PHE A 18 11.87 -6.45 14.15
C PHE A 18 12.47 -7.32 13.03
N LEU A 19 11.77 -7.46 11.90
CA LEU A 19 12.19 -8.31 10.79
C LEU A 19 13.48 -7.82 10.12
N CYS A 20 13.57 -6.51 9.85
CA CYS A 20 14.73 -5.91 9.19
C CYS A 20 15.88 -5.58 10.16
N LYS A 21 15.67 -5.79 11.47
CA LYS A 21 16.58 -5.36 12.55
C LYS A 21 16.97 -3.88 12.42
N ALA A 22 16.01 -3.05 12.03
CA ALA A 22 16.20 -1.64 11.76
C ALA A 22 16.15 -0.80 13.05
N TYR A 23 16.75 0.40 13.04
CA TYR A 23 16.67 1.30 14.19
C TYR A 23 15.24 1.83 14.40
N ARG A 24 14.88 2.09 15.66
CA ARG A 24 13.56 2.67 16.01
C ARG A 24 13.30 4.05 15.40
N THR A 25 14.34 4.75 14.94
CA THR A 25 14.27 6.06 14.29
C THR A 25 14.02 6.01 12.78
N VAL A 26 14.13 4.83 12.15
CA VAL A 26 13.88 4.69 10.70
C VAL A 26 12.46 5.12 10.37
N SER A 27 12.21 5.82 9.27
CA SER A 27 10.86 6.32 8.97
C SER A 27 9.86 5.18 8.67
N THR A 28 8.58 5.41 8.99
CA THR A 28 7.52 4.42 8.74
C THR A 28 7.31 4.13 7.26
N GLU A 29 7.62 5.11 6.40
CA GLU A 29 7.49 4.99 4.95
C GLU A 29 8.72 4.35 4.30
N ALA A 30 9.90 4.49 4.91
CA ALA A 30 11.12 3.84 4.43
C ALA A 30 11.17 2.34 4.77
N LEU A 31 10.55 1.90 5.88
CA LEU A 31 10.58 0.48 6.29
C LEU A 31 9.97 -0.48 5.27
N PRO A 32 8.78 -0.22 4.69
CA PRO A 32 8.22 -1.04 3.62
C PRO A 32 9.12 -1.10 2.38
N VAL A 33 9.75 0.02 2.01
CA VAL A 33 10.69 0.09 0.87
C VAL A 33 11.94 -0.73 1.18
N LEU A 34 12.48 -0.59 2.39
CA LEU A 34 13.64 -1.36 2.84
C LEU A 34 13.37 -2.86 2.91
N ALA A 35 12.16 -3.26 3.31
CA ALA A 35 11.74 -4.65 3.35
C ALA A 35 11.32 -5.18 1.97
N GLY A 36 11.00 -4.28 1.02
CA GLY A 36 10.31 -4.57 -0.24
C GLY A 36 8.97 -5.28 -0.02
N VAL A 37 8.21 -4.82 0.96
CA VAL A 37 6.87 -5.32 1.27
C VAL A 37 5.87 -4.19 1.06
N LEU A 38 4.70 -4.51 0.50
CA LEU A 38 3.64 -3.53 0.28
C LEU A 38 3.18 -2.91 1.63
N PRO A 39 2.99 -1.58 1.71
CA PRO A 39 2.35 -0.95 2.85
C PRO A 39 0.98 -1.57 3.15
N VAL A 40 0.69 -1.81 4.44
CA VAL A 40 -0.51 -2.57 4.86
C VAL A 40 -1.82 -1.90 4.44
N ASP A 41 -1.85 -0.58 4.36
CA ASP A 41 -3.03 0.17 3.92
C ASP A 41 -3.34 -0.07 2.44
N LEU A 42 -2.31 -0.11 1.58
CA LEU A 42 -2.45 -0.47 0.16
C LEU A 42 -2.83 -1.95 -0.02
N GLU A 43 -2.27 -2.82 0.82
CA GLU A 43 -2.62 -4.24 0.80
C GLU A 43 -4.08 -4.49 1.25
N VAL A 44 -4.61 -3.70 2.19
CA VAL A 44 -6.04 -3.73 2.55
C VAL A 44 -6.89 -3.30 1.36
N GLN A 45 -6.51 -2.23 0.64
CA GLN A 45 -7.21 -1.81 -0.57
C GLN A 45 -7.20 -2.90 -1.65
N ARG A 46 -6.05 -3.54 -1.88
CA ARG A 46 -5.95 -4.69 -2.80
C ARG A 46 -6.90 -5.81 -2.42
N ARG A 47 -6.96 -6.18 -1.14
CA ARG A 47 -7.86 -7.23 -0.64
C ARG A 47 -9.33 -6.83 -0.76
N ALA A 48 -9.66 -5.57 -0.49
CA ALA A 48 -11.02 -5.05 -0.67
C ALA A 48 -11.43 -5.13 -2.15
N ALA A 49 -10.58 -4.68 -3.07
CA ALA A 49 -10.84 -4.79 -4.51
C ALA A 49 -11.06 -6.24 -4.96
N MET A 50 -10.22 -7.17 -4.49
CA MET A 50 -10.38 -8.62 -4.76
C MET A 50 -11.67 -9.19 -4.18
N TYR A 51 -12.07 -8.75 -2.98
CA TYR A 51 -13.32 -9.17 -2.35
C TYR A 51 -14.54 -8.73 -3.16
N TYR A 52 -14.60 -7.45 -3.56
CA TYR A 52 -15.69 -6.94 -4.40
C TYR A 52 -15.70 -7.55 -5.80
N SER A 53 -14.52 -7.81 -6.39
CA SER A 53 -14.41 -8.48 -7.69
C SER A 53 -15.00 -9.88 -7.72
N ARG A 54 -14.90 -10.60 -6.59
CA ARG A 54 -15.49 -11.94 -6.42
C ARG A 54 -16.99 -11.90 -6.13
N GLN A 55 -17.54 -10.75 -5.75
CA GLN A 55 -18.92 -10.57 -5.32
C GLN A 55 -19.74 -9.71 -6.29
N GLN A 56 -19.66 -9.95 -7.61
CA GLN A 56 -20.42 -9.20 -8.64
C GLN A 56 -21.95 -9.10 -8.43
N ASN A 57 -22.52 -9.61 -7.33
CA ASN A 57 -23.94 -9.61 -7.03
C ASN A 57 -24.32 -9.32 -5.57
N MET A 58 -23.56 -8.51 -4.82
CA MET A 58 -24.03 -8.04 -3.51
C MET A 58 -24.00 -6.52 -3.43
N GLU A 59 -25.20 -5.95 -3.46
CA GLU A 59 -25.48 -4.55 -3.18
C GLU A 59 -24.99 -4.23 -1.76
N CYS A 60 -23.84 -3.56 -1.66
CA CYS A 60 -23.27 -3.15 -0.38
C CYS A 60 -23.30 -1.62 -0.31
N ASP A 61 -24.28 -1.11 0.45
CA ASP A 61 -24.51 0.32 0.68
C ASP A 61 -23.59 0.89 1.78
N PHE A 62 -22.33 0.46 1.81
CA PHE A 62 -21.39 0.83 2.87
C PHE A 62 -20.41 1.97 2.47
N LEU A 63 -20.19 2.17 1.17
CA LEU A 63 -19.39 3.27 0.64
C LEU A 63 -20.30 4.06 -0.29
N GLY A 64 -20.61 5.30 0.11
CA GLY A 64 -21.54 6.16 -0.62
C GLY A 64 -21.23 6.21 -2.12
N ALA A 65 -22.27 6.40 -2.93
CA ALA A 65 -22.30 6.25 -4.39
C ALA A 65 -21.11 6.86 -5.19
N ARG A 66 -20.34 7.77 -4.60
CA ARG A 66 -19.12 8.39 -5.15
C ARG A 66 -18.02 7.37 -5.49
N ASP A 67 -17.94 6.24 -4.80
CA ASP A 67 -16.88 5.24 -4.99
C ASP A 67 -17.26 4.11 -5.95
N ARG A 68 -18.55 3.98 -6.35
CA ARG A 68 -19.00 2.95 -7.29
C ARG A 68 -18.28 3.04 -8.64
N GLY A 69 -18.10 4.26 -9.16
CA GLY A 69 -17.40 4.49 -10.43
C GLY A 69 -15.90 4.14 -10.41
N LYS A 70 -15.26 4.16 -9.23
CA LYS A 70 -13.89 3.65 -9.04
C LYS A 70 -13.89 2.13 -9.02
N ILE A 71 -14.82 1.52 -8.29
CA ILE A 71 -14.95 0.06 -8.15
C ILE A 71 -15.25 -0.59 -9.51
N THR A 72 -16.09 0.01 -10.36
CA THR A 72 -16.38 -0.50 -11.71
C THR A 72 -15.18 -0.50 -12.64
N ARG A 73 -14.24 0.46 -12.50
CA ARG A 73 -12.98 0.48 -13.27
C ARG A 73 -11.99 -0.58 -12.80
N LEU A 74 -11.96 -0.87 -11.49
CA LEU A 74 -11.12 -1.92 -10.89
C LEU A 74 -11.57 -3.36 -11.26
N LEU A 75 -12.74 -3.53 -11.87
CA LEU A 75 -13.30 -4.82 -12.28
C LEU A 75 -12.76 -5.33 -13.63
N GLN A 76 -12.02 -4.53 -14.40
CA GLN A 76 -11.38 -4.96 -15.63
C GLN A 76 -9.90 -5.29 -15.39
N GLN A 77 -9.55 -6.55 -15.65
CA GLN A 77 -8.22 -7.17 -15.70
C GLN A 77 -7.33 -7.04 -14.45
N GLN A 78 -6.98 -8.21 -13.89
CA GLN A 78 -6.19 -8.35 -12.66
C GLN A 78 -4.77 -7.70 -12.60
N PRO A 79 -4.12 -7.23 -13.69
CA PRO A 79 -2.86 -6.49 -13.60
C PRO A 79 -3.00 -5.03 -13.11
N ASP A 80 -4.14 -4.37 -13.37
CA ASP A 80 -4.21 -2.90 -13.29
C ASP A 80 -4.27 -2.41 -11.84
N VAL A 81 -5.07 -3.06 -10.99
CA VAL A 81 -5.20 -2.69 -9.57
C VAL A 81 -3.86 -2.78 -8.84
N TYR A 82 -3.04 -3.78 -9.15
CA TYR A 82 -1.73 -3.89 -8.52
C TYR A 82 -0.79 -2.78 -9.01
N ASN A 83 -0.76 -2.49 -10.31
CA ASN A 83 0.04 -1.41 -10.86
C ASN A 83 -0.38 -0.05 -10.30
N ASP A 84 -1.67 0.23 -10.20
CA ASP A 84 -2.20 1.46 -9.61
C ASP A 84 -1.75 1.63 -8.15
N LEU A 85 -1.78 0.55 -7.36
CA LEU A 85 -1.31 0.57 -5.98
C LEU A 85 0.21 0.79 -5.87
N ILE A 86 0.98 0.24 -6.81
CA ILE A 86 2.42 0.45 -6.86
C ILE A 86 2.76 1.87 -7.31
N ASP A 87 2.01 2.44 -8.25
CA ASP A 87 2.18 3.84 -8.67
C ASP A 87 1.79 4.80 -7.55
N GLU A 88 0.72 4.52 -6.81
CA GLU A 88 0.37 5.26 -5.60
C GLU A 88 1.48 5.14 -4.55
N TRP A 89 2.08 3.95 -4.37
CA TRP A 89 3.20 3.78 -3.46
C TRP A 89 4.43 4.56 -3.92
N GLN A 90 4.76 4.54 -5.21
CA GLN A 90 5.88 5.28 -5.79
C GLN A 90 5.69 6.79 -5.60
N GLN A 91 4.50 7.32 -5.92
CA GLN A 91 4.17 8.73 -5.70
C GLN A 91 4.35 9.13 -4.23
N ARG A 92 3.86 8.31 -3.29
CA ARG A 92 4.04 8.55 -1.85
C ARG A 92 5.52 8.55 -1.46
N TRP A 93 6.33 7.70 -2.08
CA TRP A 93 7.77 7.62 -1.83
C TRP A 93 8.51 8.85 -2.36
N ASP A 94 8.15 9.31 -3.55
CA ASP A 94 8.70 10.51 -4.17
C ASP A 94 8.33 11.77 -3.36
N GLU A 95 7.09 11.88 -2.89
CA GLU A 95 6.60 13.03 -2.13
C GLU A 95 7.08 13.05 -0.66
N SER A 96 7.42 11.89 -0.07
CA SER A 96 7.71 11.79 1.36
C SER A 96 9.03 12.44 1.78
N SER A 97 8.99 13.53 2.56
CA SER A 97 10.21 14.12 3.14
C SER A 97 11.00 13.20 4.08
N LYS A 98 10.50 12.00 4.41
CA LYS A 98 11.11 11.07 5.37
C LYS A 98 11.85 9.95 4.66
N GLY A 99 13.04 9.61 5.15
CA GLY A 99 13.83 8.51 4.58
C GLY A 99 14.57 8.87 3.30
N ARG A 100 14.82 10.17 3.04
CA ARG A 100 15.54 10.66 1.85
C ARG A 100 16.93 10.06 1.66
N HIS A 101 17.64 9.75 2.74
CA HIS A 101 18.91 9.03 2.62
C HIS A 101 18.71 7.63 2.02
N LEU A 102 17.61 6.93 2.36
CA LEU A 102 17.28 5.64 1.76
C LEU A 102 16.80 5.79 0.31
N TYR A 103 16.09 6.87 -0.01
CA TYR A 103 15.64 7.18 -1.38
C TYR A 103 16.82 7.27 -2.36
N GLN A 104 17.98 7.76 -1.91
CA GLN A 104 19.20 7.79 -2.74
C GLN A 104 19.66 6.39 -3.17
N PHE A 105 19.42 5.36 -2.34
CA PHE A 105 19.77 3.97 -2.65
C PHE A 105 18.64 3.21 -3.34
N PHE A 106 17.38 3.52 -3.00
CA PHE A 106 16.18 2.85 -3.51
C PHE A 106 15.17 3.89 -3.99
N PRO A 107 15.40 4.52 -5.16
CA PRO A 107 14.47 5.52 -5.70
C PRO A 107 13.20 4.87 -6.25
N SER A 108 13.32 3.68 -6.85
CA SER A 108 12.20 2.95 -7.46
C SER A 108 11.75 1.79 -6.57
N VAL A 109 10.49 1.84 -6.18
CA VAL A 109 9.81 0.76 -5.45
C VAL A 109 9.62 -0.46 -6.34
N ARG A 110 9.30 -0.26 -7.62
CA ARG A 110 9.13 -1.33 -8.62
C ARG A 110 10.39 -2.16 -8.77
N GLU A 111 11.54 -1.50 -8.88
CA GLU A 111 12.85 -2.18 -8.97
C GLU A 111 13.19 -2.93 -7.69
N ARG A 112 12.71 -2.44 -6.54
CA ARG A 112 12.95 -3.13 -5.29
C ARG A 112 12.14 -4.43 -5.18
N LEU A 113 10.89 -4.41 -5.61
CA LEU A 113 10.02 -5.58 -5.63
C LEU A 113 10.49 -6.64 -6.63
N SER A 114 11.12 -6.26 -7.74
CA SER A 114 11.62 -7.22 -8.72
C SER A 114 12.87 -7.98 -8.28
N LYS A 115 13.52 -7.57 -7.18
CA LYS A 115 14.80 -8.12 -6.69
C LYS A 115 14.66 -9.01 -5.45
N ILE A 116 13.43 -9.26 -5.00
CA ILE A 116 13.08 -10.18 -3.90
C ILE A 116 12.59 -11.49 -4.51
#